data_AF-A0A0N1IPA1-F1
#
_entry.id   AF-A0A0N1IPA1-F1
#
_cell.length_a   1.000
_cell.length_b   1.000
_cell.length_c   1.000
_cell.angle_alpha   90.00
_cell.angle_beta   90.00
_cell.angle_gamma   90.00
#
_symmetry.space_group_name_H-M   'P 1'
#
loop_
_entity.id
_entity.type
_entity.pdbx_description
1 polymer ?
#
loop_
_entity_poly.entity_id
_entity_poly.type
_entity_poly.pdbx_seq_one_letter_code
_entity_poly.pdbx_strand_id
1 'polypeptide(L)' 'MFNEYTFFKSGPVRAGGSRYTCPFVHKGCKAHVHISKDDVIMLAVVEHNHEPTKYLRTKSGLYMKI' A
#
# COMPACT_ATOMS: atom_id res chain seq x y z
N MET A 1 0.39 -5.14 -3.04
CA MET A 1 -0.03 -5.52 -1.67
C MET A 1 1.22 -5.71 -0.85
N PHE A 2 1.24 -5.28 0.40
CA PHE A 2 2.40 -5.39 1.29
C PHE A 2 1.90 -5.63 2.72
N ASN A 3 2.42 -6.68 3.38
CA ASN A 3 2.05 -7.07 4.74
C ASN A 3 0.53 -7.19 4.98
N GLU A 4 -0.19 -7.88 4.08
CA GLU A 4 -1.66 -8.02 4.12
C GLU A 4 -2.49 -6.74 3.89
N TYR A 5 -1.84 -5.58 3.72
CA TYR A 5 -2.48 -4.32 3.39
C TYR A 5 -2.29 -3.95 1.91
N THR A 6 -3.26 -3.22 1.37
CA THR A 6 -3.15 -2.62 0.04
C THR A 6 -2.70 -1.18 0.12
N PHE A 7 -2.04 -0.78 -0.96
CA PHE A 7 -1.53 0.57 -1.15
C PHE A 7 -1.80 1.00 -2.59
N PHE A 8 -2.05 2.29 -2.78
CA PHE A 8 -2.19 2.90 -4.10
C PHE A 8 -1.02 3.85 -4.35
N LYS A 9 -0.59 3.98 -5.61
CA LYS A 9 0.47 4.91 -5.98
C LYS A 9 -0.03 6.34 -5.81
N SER A 10 0.56 7.10 -4.88
CA SER A 10 0.13 8.44 -4.51
C SER A 10 0.99 9.56 -5.10
N GLY A 11 2.19 9.25 -5.57
CA GLY A 11 3.04 10.23 -6.26
C GLY A 11 4.52 9.81 -6.31
N PRO A 12 5.40 10.66 -6.84
CA PRO A 12 6.84 10.43 -6.79
C PRO A 12 7.42 10.75 -5.42
N VAL A 13 8.59 10.18 -5.11
CA VAL A 13 9.38 10.55 -3.92
C VAL A 13 10.58 11.41 -4.33
N ARG A 14 11.03 12.30 -3.42
CA ARG A 14 12.12 13.26 -3.70
C ARG A 14 13.43 12.59 -4.12
N ALA A 15 13.74 11.42 -3.58
CA ALA A 15 14.95 10.65 -3.90
C ALA A 15 14.84 9.85 -5.22
N GLY A 16 13.75 10.03 -5.98
CA GLY A 16 13.42 9.21 -7.14
C GLY A 16 12.64 7.95 -6.75
N GLY A 17 11.72 7.52 -7.62
CA GLY A 17 10.83 6.39 -7.37
C GLY A 17 9.39 6.81 -7.06
N SER A 18 8.62 5.94 -6.42
CA SER A 18 7.19 6.10 -6.20
C SER A 18 6.81 5.91 -4.73
N ARG A 19 5.90 6.75 -4.25
CA ARG A 19 5.20 6.61 -2.98
C ARG A 19 3.91 5.84 -3.18
N TYR A 20 3.67 4.89 -2.29
CA TYR A 20 2.45 4.11 -2.18
C TYR A 20 1.82 4.37 -0.82
N THR A 21 0.56 4.78 -0.79
CA THR A 21 -0.14 5.16 0.45
C THR A 21 -1.29 4.21 0.73
N CYS A 22 -1.60 3.96 1.99
CA CYS A 22 -2.77 3.19 2.37
C CYS A 22 -4.08 3.87 1.91
N PRO A 23 -5.05 3.15 1.32
CA PRO A 23 -6.33 3.70 0.90
C PRO A 23 -7.11 4.39 2.04
N PHE A 24 -6.90 3.99 3.29
CA PHE A 24 -7.56 4.53 4.48
C PHE A 24 -6.88 5.81 5.01
N VAL A 25 -6.00 6.45 4.22
CA VAL A 25 -5.40 7.74 4.58
C VAL A 25 -6.46 8.81 4.87
N HIS A 26 -7.61 8.77 4.17
CA HIS A 26 -8.76 9.64 4.44
C HIS A 26 -9.43 9.37 5.80
N LYS A 27 -9.17 8.21 6.43
CA LYS A 27 -9.60 7.86 7.79
C LYS A 27 -8.47 8.00 8.82
N GLY A 28 -7.40 8.73 8.47
CA GLY A 28 -6.28 9.00 9.37
C GLY A 28 -5.15 7.96 9.37
N CYS A 29 -5.20 6.94 8.52
CA CYS A 29 -4.10 5.99 8.39
C CYS A 29 -2.85 6.67 7.83
N LYS A 30 -1.69 6.47 8.49
CA LYS A 30 -0.41 7.08 8.07
C LYS A 30 0.52 6.10 7.34
N ALA A 31 0.09 4.86 7.15
CA ALA A 31 0.90 3.84 6.49
C ALA A 31 1.20 4.22 5.02
N HIS A 32 2.47 4.12 4.66
CA HIS A 32 2.96 4.38 3.32
C HIS A 32 4.31 3.69 3.07
N VAL A 33 4.60 3.42 1.80
CA VAL A 33 5.82 2.75 1.35
C VAL A 33 6.45 3.59 0.24
N HIS A 34 7.77 3.76 0.28
CA HIS A 34 8.55 4.34 -0.80
C HIS A 34 9.31 3.25 -1.52
N ILE A 35 9.17 3.22 -2.84
CA ILE A 35 9.85 2.27 -3.72
C ILE A 35 10.77 3.07 -4.64
N SER A 36 12.02 2.63 -4.81
CA SER A 36 12.99 3.23 -5.72
C SER A 36 12.59 3.00 -7.18
N LYS A 37 13.42 3.47 -8.13
CA LYS A 37 13.22 3.17 -9.56
C LYS A 37 13.56 1.72 -9.91
N ASP A 38 14.38 1.07 -9.09
CA ASP A 38 14.83 -0.32 -9.26
C ASP A 38 13.94 -1.30 -8.47
N ASP A 39 12.70 -0.89 -8.18
CA ASP A 39 11.70 -1.69 -7.44
C ASP A 39 12.12 -2.13 -6.03
N VAL A 40 13.07 -1.43 -5.40
CA VAL A 40 13.52 -1.68 -4.02
C VAL A 40 12.72 -0.83 -3.03
N ILE A 41 12.25 -1.45 -1.95
CA ILE A 41 11.61 -0.74 -0.84
C ILE A 41 12.66 0.12 -0.11
N MET A 42 12.54 1.44 -0.20
CA MET A 42 13.43 2.39 0.46
C MET A 42 12.97 2.75 1.87
N LEU A 43 11.65 2.79 2.09
CA LEU A 43 11.01 3.14 3.35
C LEU A 43 9.68 2.42 3.43
N ALA A 44 9.35 1.86 4.58
CA ALA A 44 8.03 1.31 4.85
C ALA A 44 7.55 1.75 6.23
N VAL A 45 6.49 2.55 6.25
CA VAL A 45 5.71 2.86 7.45
C VAL A 45 4.50 1.94 7.43
N VAL A 46 4.53 0.91 8.28
CA VAL A 46 3.58 -0.21 8.28
C VAL A 46 2.62 -0.21 9.46
N GLU A 47 2.64 0.83 10.29
CA GLU A 47 1.67 0.97 11.37
C GLU A 47 0.32 1.43 10.79
N HIS A 48 -0.69 0.58 10.92
CA HIS A 48 -2.06 0.84 10.50
C HIS A 48 -2.95 1.08 11.73
N ASN A 49 -3.84 2.05 11.63
CA ASN A 49 -4.87 2.32 12.64
C ASN A 49 -6.21 1.63 12.33
N HIS A 50 -6.20 0.64 11.44
CA HIS A 50 -7.38 -0.10 11.01
C HIS A 50 -6.98 -1.54 10.67
N GLU A 51 -7.97 -2.43 10.71
CA GLU A 51 -7.77 -3.83 10.32
C GLU A 51 -7.46 -3.96 8.82
N PRO A 52 -6.74 -5.03 8.41
CA PRO A 52 -6.51 -5.33 7.00
C PRO A 52 -7.82 -5.41 6.23
N THR A 53 -7.79 -4.95 4.98
CA THR A 53 -8.96 -5.11 4.10
C THR A 53 -9.12 -6.59 3.80
N LYS A 54 -10.27 -7.16 4.14
CA LYS A 54 -10.60 -8.55 3.78
C LYS A 54 -10.81 -8.60 2.28
N TYR A 55 -10.05 -9.45 1.59
CA TYR A 55 -10.21 -9.71 0.17
C TYR A 55 -10.72 -11.14 -0.03
N LEU A 56 -11.74 -11.31 -0.86
CA LEU A 56 -12.05 -12.63 -1.43
C LEU A 56 -11.14 -12.85 -2.63
N ARG A 57 -10.31 -13.89 -2.56
CA ARG A 57 -9.58 -14.39 -3.74
C ARG A 57 -10.56 -15.21 -4.58
N THR A 58 -10.91 -14.70 -5.75
CA THR A 58 -11.73 -15.44 -6.71
C THR A 58 -10.91 -16.56 -7.36
N LYS A 59 -11.58 -17.59 -7.91
CA LYS A 59 -10.92 -18.73 -8.58
C LYS A 59 -10.06 -18.33 -9.79
N SER A 60 -10.30 -17.14 -10.36
CA SER A 60 -9.55 -16.57 -11.48
C SER A 60 -8.31 -15.78 -11.05
N GLY A 61 -7.98 -15.71 -9.75
CA GLY A 61 -6.84 -14.96 -9.24
C GLY A 61 -7.08 -13.46 -9.04
N LEU A 62 -8.31 -12.98 -9.26
CA LEU A 62 -8.70 -11.59 -8.97
C LEU A 62 -9.04 -11.42 -7.48
N TYR A 63 -8.65 -10.29 -6.90
CA TYR A 63 -8.93 -9.93 -5.51
C TYR A 63 -10.13 -8.95 -5.48
N MET A 64 -11.25 -9.39 -4.92
CA MET A 64 -12.42 -8.54 -4.70
C MET A 64 -12.43 -8.02 -3.27
N LYS A 65 -12.54 -6.69 -3.12
CA LYS A 65 -12.75 -6.03 -1.83
C LYS A 65 -14.17 -6.31 -1.36
N ILE A 66 -14.33 -6.80 -0.13
CA ILE A 66 -15.62 -7.06 0.52
C ILE A 66 -16.01 -5.85 1.39
#